data_AF-A0A251TLB8-F1
#
_entry.id   AF-A0A251TLB8-F1
#
_cell.length_a   1.000
_cell.length_b   1.000
_cell.length_c   1.000
_cell.angle_alpha   90.00
_cell.angle_beta   90.00
_cell.angle_gamma   90.00
#
_symmetry.space_group_name_H-M   'P 1'
#
loop_
_entity.id
_entity.type
_entity.pdbx_description
1 polymer ?
#
loop_
_entity_poly.entity_id
_entity_poly.type
_entity_poly.pdbx_seq_one_letter_code
_entity_poly.pdbx_strand_id
1 'polypeptide(L)'
;MQSTTNRAEGAHAALKKQLTTPRCSLESLVKKVDTLVLKQYAQIKKSLEESRTKRMNSHLQIPMFSNLLPKVSIHALNLLENELTWRIDTLRSFGSTCGCQLYSGAGLLCACRLERLQNTDCVIQLEDIDIFWRKRDLNTSNIDEEDVDVDKQLEYVKQKLSTQPPQVRKSVLSKIMAVVNPYMSDKKPPVVQENTRGRPTSKVQQQRKEQAARDSSVGPPRQ
;
A
#
# COMPACT_ATOMS: atom_id res chain seq x y z
N MET A 1 -4.34 11.88 5.74
CA MET A 1 -3.77 10.84 6.63
C MET A 1 -4.45 9.53 6.29
N GLN A 2 -3.73 8.53 5.78
CA GLN A 2 -4.28 7.20 5.49
C GLN A 2 -3.99 6.29 6.69
N SER A 3 -5.04 5.80 7.35
CA SER A 3 -4.95 4.93 8.51
C SER A 3 -4.87 3.46 8.06
N THR A 4 -3.68 2.87 8.08
CA THR A 4 -3.46 1.45 7.80
C THR A 4 -3.50 0.61 9.09
N THR A 5 -4.58 0.69 9.88
CA THR A 5 -4.61 0.06 11.22
C THR A 5 -5.17 -1.36 11.21
N ASN A 6 -6.11 -1.69 10.32
CA ASN A 6 -6.80 -2.99 10.34
C ASN A 6 -5.89 -4.22 10.14
N ARG A 7 -4.82 -4.09 9.34
CA ARG A 7 -3.96 -5.22 8.98
C ARG A 7 -2.94 -5.52 10.10
N ALA A 8 -2.40 -4.47 10.71
CA ALA A 8 -1.53 -4.57 11.88
C ALA A 8 -2.31 -5.09 13.09
N GLU A 9 -3.54 -4.63 13.29
CA GLU A 9 -4.42 -5.10 14.37
C GLU A 9 -4.75 -6.59 14.26
N GLY A 10 -5.02 -7.11 13.07
CA GLY A 10 -5.28 -8.55 12.86
C GLY A 10 -4.06 -9.42 13.16
N ALA A 11 -2.87 -9.02 12.71
CA ALA A 11 -1.62 -9.72 13.03
C ALA A 11 -1.30 -9.65 14.53
N HIS A 12 -1.48 -8.48 15.15
CA HIS A 12 -1.33 -8.30 16.60
C HIS A 12 -2.35 -9.12 17.38
N ALA A 13 -3.59 -9.24 16.93
CA ALA A 13 -4.61 -10.06 17.58
C ALA A 13 -4.25 -11.55 17.53
N ALA A 14 -3.75 -12.03 16.39
CA ALA A 14 -3.29 -13.41 16.24
C ALA A 14 -2.12 -13.72 17.18
N LEU A 15 -1.14 -12.81 17.30
CA LEU A 15 -0.01 -12.95 18.22
C LEU A 15 -0.45 -12.85 19.68
N LYS A 16 -1.27 -11.86 20.04
CA LYS A 16 -1.82 -11.69 21.39
C LYS A 16 -2.55 -12.94 21.86
N LYS A 17 -3.34 -13.58 20.99
CA LYS A 17 -4.03 -14.84 21.31
C LYS A 17 -3.07 -15.96 21.72
N GLN A 18 -1.85 -15.99 21.18
CA GLN A 18 -0.82 -16.95 21.61
C GLN A 18 -0.19 -16.56 22.95
N LEU A 19 -0.03 -15.26 23.20
CA LEU A 19 0.57 -14.68 24.42
C LEU A 19 -0.32 -14.78 25.66
N THR A 20 -1.65 -14.66 25.54
CA THR A 20 -2.58 -14.70 26.69
C THR A 20 -2.85 -16.10 27.23
N THR A 21 -2.08 -17.13 26.84
CA THR A 21 -2.28 -18.48 27.35
C THR A 21 -1.73 -18.58 28.79
N PRO A 22 -2.54 -18.87 29.83
CA PRO A 22 -2.13 -18.75 31.24
C PRO A 22 -1.00 -19.68 31.72
N ARG A 23 -0.56 -20.63 30.88
CA ARG A 23 0.46 -21.65 31.20
C ARG A 23 1.57 -21.71 30.14
N CYS A 24 1.90 -20.57 29.54
CA CYS A 24 2.92 -20.49 28.51
C CYS A 24 4.31 -20.29 29.16
N SER A 25 5.19 -21.29 29.13
CA SER A 25 6.61 -21.07 29.42
C SER A 25 7.25 -20.24 28.31
N LEU A 26 8.40 -19.60 28.61
CA LEU A 26 9.17 -18.85 27.60
C LEU A 26 9.56 -19.76 26.42
N GLU A 27 9.97 -20.99 26.69
CA GLU A 27 10.31 -21.97 25.66
C GLU A 27 9.10 -22.32 24.77
N SER A 28 7.91 -22.52 25.36
CA SER A 28 6.68 -22.77 24.61
C SER A 28 6.27 -21.57 23.77
N LEU A 29 6.49 -20.35 24.28
CA LEU A 29 6.22 -19.12 23.54
C LEU A 29 7.11 -18.99 22.30
N VAL A 30 8.42 -19.17 22.47
CA VAL A 30 9.39 -19.07 21.38
C VAL A 30 9.04 -20.06 20.26
N LYS A 31 8.73 -21.32 20.61
CA LYS A 31 8.30 -22.33 19.62
C LYS A 31 7.03 -21.93 18.87
N LYS A 32 6.06 -21.32 19.55
CA LYS A 32 4.81 -20.84 18.91
C LYS A 32 5.07 -19.66 17.97
N VAL A 33 5.91 -18.70 18.38
CA VAL A 33 6.29 -17.56 17.54
C VAL A 33 7.05 -18.04 16.30
N ASP A 34 8.01 -18.95 16.47
CA ASP A 34 8.76 -19.56 15.38
C ASP A 34 7.82 -20.26 14.38
N THR A 35 6.89 -21.09 14.88
CA THR A 35 5.87 -21.74 14.05
C THR A 35 5.00 -20.74 13.28
N LEU A 36 4.61 -19.62 13.91
CA LEU A 36 3.83 -18.57 13.25
C LEU A 36 4.62 -17.89 12.14
N VAL A 37 5.89 -17.55 12.40
CA VAL A 37 6.78 -16.93 11.42
C VAL A 37 7.00 -17.87 10.23
N LEU A 38 7.30 -19.15 10.49
CA LEU A 38 7.46 -20.16 9.45
C LEU A 38 6.20 -20.33 8.61
N LYS A 39 5.02 -20.33 9.24
CA LYS A 39 3.74 -20.41 8.52
C LYS A 39 3.51 -19.19 7.62
N GLN A 40 3.79 -17.99 8.13
CA GLN A 40 3.68 -16.76 7.34
C GLN A 40 4.66 -16.76 6.18
N TYR A 41 5.92 -17.15 6.41
CA TYR A 41 6.93 -17.30 5.38
C TYR A 41 6.49 -18.28 4.30
N ALA A 42 6.02 -19.47 4.67
CA ALA A 42 5.52 -20.48 3.72
C ALA A 42 4.33 -19.96 2.91
N GLN A 43 3.41 -19.22 3.54
CA GLN A 43 2.26 -18.61 2.85
C GLN A 43 2.71 -17.56 1.83
N ILE A 44 3.66 -16.69 2.18
CA ILE A 44 4.19 -15.67 1.27
C ILE A 44 4.96 -16.34 0.12
N LYS A 45 5.82 -17.31 0.42
CA LYS A 45 6.55 -18.06 -0.60
C LYS A 45 5.58 -18.72 -1.58
N LYS A 46 4.52 -19.37 -1.08
CA LYS A 46 3.47 -19.96 -1.91
C LYS A 46 2.79 -18.93 -2.81
N SER A 47 2.40 -17.76 -2.28
CA SER A 47 1.72 -16.75 -3.10
C SER A 47 2.64 -16.15 -4.19
N LEU A 48 3.93 -16.02 -3.91
CA LEU A 48 4.93 -15.58 -4.89
C LEU A 48 5.13 -16.61 -6.00
N GLU A 49 5.24 -17.90 -5.67
CA GLU A 49 5.34 -18.98 -6.67
C GLU A 49 4.07 -19.11 -7.50
N GLU A 50 2.89 -18.98 -6.88
CA GLU A 50 1.62 -18.94 -7.60
C GLU A 50 1.57 -17.75 -8.56
N SER A 51 2.01 -16.58 -8.11
CA SER A 51 2.15 -15.41 -8.99
C SER A 51 3.05 -15.78 -10.17
N ARG A 52 4.21 -16.39 -9.92
CA ARG A 52 5.22 -16.72 -10.94
C ARG A 52 4.71 -17.66 -12.01
N THR A 53 3.97 -18.68 -11.60
CA THR A 53 3.54 -19.78 -12.47
C THR A 53 2.21 -19.50 -13.17
N LYS A 54 1.28 -18.81 -12.50
CA LYS A 54 -0.03 -18.51 -13.08
C LYS A 54 0.11 -17.46 -14.19
N ARG A 55 -0.56 -17.72 -15.31
CA ARG A 55 -0.82 -16.71 -16.34
C ARG A 55 -2.32 -16.46 -16.40
N MET A 56 -2.71 -15.19 -16.41
CA MET A 56 -4.10 -14.79 -16.59
C MET A 56 -4.37 -14.56 -18.07
N ASN A 57 -5.41 -15.20 -18.59
CA ASN A 57 -5.80 -15.05 -19.99
C ASN A 57 -6.17 -13.61 -20.32
N SER A 58 -6.79 -12.86 -19.39
CA SER A 58 -7.11 -11.44 -19.60
C SER A 58 -5.86 -10.61 -19.89
N HIS A 59 -4.78 -10.82 -19.12
CA HIS A 59 -3.53 -10.07 -19.29
C HIS A 59 -2.83 -10.38 -20.62
N LEU A 60 -2.97 -11.61 -21.13
CA LEU A 60 -2.42 -12.00 -22.43
C LEU A 60 -3.10 -11.27 -23.61
N GLN A 61 -4.34 -10.83 -23.42
CA GLN A 61 -5.10 -10.09 -24.44
C GLN A 61 -4.80 -8.58 -24.42
N ILE A 62 -3.95 -8.09 -23.52
CA ILE A 62 -3.61 -6.67 -23.40
C ILE A 62 -2.25 -6.43 -24.06
N PRO A 63 -2.17 -5.83 -25.27
CA PRO A 63 -0.91 -5.65 -26.00
C PRO A 63 0.13 -4.82 -25.24
N MET A 64 -0.32 -3.86 -24.44
CA MET A 64 0.53 -3.00 -23.62
C MET A 64 1.33 -3.76 -22.56
N PHE A 65 0.93 -4.98 -22.20
CA PHE A 65 1.60 -5.82 -21.19
C PHE A 65 2.64 -6.78 -21.79
N SER A 66 2.84 -6.78 -23.11
CA SER A 66 3.80 -7.64 -23.81
C SER A 66 5.19 -7.67 -23.16
N ASN A 67 5.73 -6.51 -22.80
CA ASN A 67 7.05 -6.40 -22.16
C ASN A 67 7.05 -6.69 -20.65
N LEU A 68 5.87 -6.66 -20.01
CA LEU A 68 5.71 -6.87 -18.58
C LEU A 68 5.51 -8.35 -18.24
N LEU A 69 4.91 -9.13 -19.13
CA LEU A 69 4.70 -10.56 -18.95
C LEU A 69 5.97 -11.35 -19.30
N PRO A 70 6.40 -12.35 -18.51
CA PRO A 70 5.97 -12.75 -17.16
C PRO A 70 6.83 -12.10 -16.04
N LYS A 71 7.44 -10.95 -16.31
CA LYS A 71 8.47 -10.31 -15.47
C LYS A 71 7.90 -9.55 -14.28
N VAL A 72 6.65 -9.11 -14.37
CA VAL A 72 5.96 -8.31 -13.35
C VAL A 72 4.96 -9.18 -12.58
N SER A 73 4.76 -8.87 -11.29
CA SER A 73 3.80 -9.58 -10.45
C SER A 73 2.35 -9.47 -10.99
N ILE A 74 1.57 -10.54 -10.84
CA ILE A 74 0.14 -10.56 -11.25
C ILE A 74 -0.65 -9.42 -10.58
N HIS A 75 -0.33 -9.09 -9.32
CA HIS A 75 -1.04 -8.03 -8.61
C HIS A 75 -0.82 -6.66 -9.24
N ALA A 76 0.41 -6.34 -9.67
CA ALA A 76 0.68 -5.10 -10.39
C ALA A 76 -0.05 -5.05 -11.74
N LEU A 77 -0.10 -6.17 -12.47
CA LEU A 77 -0.84 -6.26 -13.73
C LEU A 77 -2.34 -5.99 -13.52
N ASN A 78 -2.94 -6.53 -12.46
CA ASN A 78 -4.34 -6.23 -12.11
C ASN A 78 -4.55 -4.73 -11.79
N LEU A 79 -3.59 -4.08 -11.11
CA LEU A 79 -3.68 -2.64 -10.83
C LEU A 79 -3.62 -1.82 -12.12
N LEU A 80 -2.71 -2.17 -13.04
CA LEU A 80 -2.60 -1.52 -14.35
C LEU A 80 -3.84 -1.77 -15.22
N GLU A 81 -4.39 -2.99 -15.21
CA GLU A 81 -5.60 -3.37 -15.94
C GLU A 81 -6.82 -2.55 -15.46
N ASN A 82 -6.93 -2.30 -14.15
CA ASN A 82 -7.97 -1.44 -13.59
C ASN A 82 -7.82 0.02 -14.07
N GLU A 83 -6.59 0.54 -14.12
CA GLU A 83 -6.35 1.89 -14.66
C GLU A 83 -6.70 1.96 -16.16
N LEU A 84 -6.35 0.93 -16.95
CA LEU A 84 -6.66 0.84 -18.38
C LEU A 84 -8.16 0.76 -18.66
N THR A 85 -8.88 -0.10 -17.93
CA THR A 85 -10.28 -0.44 -18.25
C THR A 85 -11.27 0.60 -17.74
N TRP A 86 -11.08 1.12 -16.52
CA TRP A 86 -12.08 1.97 -15.89
C TRP A 86 -11.64 3.43 -15.79
N ARG A 87 -10.37 3.63 -15.46
CA ARG A 87 -9.90 4.94 -15.02
C ARG A 87 -9.59 5.85 -16.21
N ILE A 88 -9.07 5.32 -17.32
CA ILE A 88 -8.95 6.08 -18.58
C ILE A 88 -10.31 6.55 -19.08
N ASP A 89 -11.32 5.67 -19.12
CA ASP A 89 -12.65 6.05 -19.59
C ASP A 89 -13.30 7.12 -18.70
N THR A 90 -13.04 7.06 -17.39
CA THR A 90 -13.47 8.10 -16.44
C THR A 90 -12.76 9.44 -16.68
N LEU A 91 -11.48 9.43 -17.03
CA LEU A 91 -10.74 10.65 -17.39
C LEU A 91 -11.31 11.29 -18.66
N ARG A 92 -11.53 10.48 -19.71
CA ARG A 92 -12.08 10.92 -21.00
C ARG A 92 -13.51 11.44 -20.88
N SER A 93 -14.37 10.69 -20.18
CA SER A 93 -15.81 10.97 -20.14
C SER A 93 -16.18 12.15 -19.25
N PHE A 94 -15.45 12.34 -18.14
CA PHE A 94 -15.81 13.34 -17.12
C PHE A 94 -14.79 14.48 -17.01
N GLY A 95 -13.76 14.52 -17.88
CA GLY A 95 -12.69 15.51 -17.79
C GLY A 95 -11.98 15.52 -16.44
N SER A 96 -11.99 14.38 -15.74
CA SER A 96 -11.47 14.27 -14.38
C SER A 96 -9.95 14.35 -14.38
N THR A 97 -9.37 14.73 -13.24
CA THR A 97 -7.90 14.73 -13.07
C THR A 97 -7.46 13.43 -12.40
N CYS A 98 -6.38 12.84 -12.90
CA CYS A 98 -5.97 11.49 -12.49
C CYS A 98 -5.42 11.40 -11.05
N GLY A 99 -4.93 12.50 -10.48
CA GLY A 99 -4.31 12.52 -9.15
C GLY A 99 -2.99 11.73 -9.02
N CYS A 100 -2.62 10.93 -10.02
CA CYS A 100 -1.35 10.20 -10.15
C CYS A 100 -0.93 9.35 -8.92
N GLN A 101 -1.86 8.97 -8.05
CA GLN A 101 -1.54 8.30 -6.78
C GLN A 101 -0.85 6.96 -6.97
N LEU A 102 -1.27 6.19 -7.99
CA LEU A 102 -0.65 4.91 -8.29
C LEU A 102 0.82 5.08 -8.71
N TYR A 103 1.12 6.15 -9.45
CA TYR A 103 2.48 6.47 -9.87
C TYR A 103 3.33 6.99 -8.73
N SER A 104 2.83 7.97 -7.97
CA SER A 104 3.60 8.61 -6.89
C SER A 104 3.76 7.73 -5.65
N GLY A 105 2.77 6.88 -5.34
CA GLY A 105 2.75 6.07 -4.13
C GLY A 105 3.23 4.64 -4.33
N ALA A 106 3.06 4.07 -5.52
CA ALA A 106 3.35 2.66 -5.79
C ALA A 106 4.30 2.43 -6.96
N GLY A 107 4.74 3.48 -7.70
CA GLY A 107 5.66 3.31 -8.82
C GLY A 107 5.09 2.51 -9.99
N LEU A 108 3.76 2.57 -10.19
CA LEU A 108 3.05 1.99 -11.33
C LEU A 108 2.39 3.09 -12.17
N LEU A 109 2.25 2.90 -13.49
CA LEU A 109 1.67 3.93 -14.35
C LEU A 109 0.20 4.20 -13.99
N CYS A 110 -0.14 5.47 -13.80
CA CYS A 110 -1.53 5.95 -13.70
C CYS A 110 -2.26 5.89 -15.04
N ALA A 111 -3.58 5.96 -15.03
CA ALA A 111 -4.40 6.15 -16.23
C ALA A 111 -3.95 7.31 -17.10
N CYS A 112 -3.54 8.44 -16.51
CA CYS A 112 -2.99 9.58 -17.25
C CYS A 112 -1.72 9.30 -18.07
N ARG A 113 -0.88 8.37 -17.62
CA ARG A 113 0.33 7.96 -18.32
C ARG A 113 0.00 6.88 -19.34
N LEU A 114 -0.86 5.94 -18.96
CA LEU A 114 -1.33 4.88 -19.83
C LEU A 114 -2.11 5.41 -21.03
N GLU A 115 -2.97 6.42 -20.84
CA GLU A 115 -3.68 7.09 -21.93
C GLU A 115 -2.72 7.72 -22.94
N ARG A 116 -1.66 8.38 -22.47
CA ARG A 116 -0.64 8.94 -23.36
C ARG A 116 0.07 7.87 -24.18
N LEU A 117 0.36 6.72 -23.57
CA LEU A 117 0.95 5.58 -24.27
C LEU A 117 -0.02 4.96 -25.28
N GLN A 118 -1.31 4.86 -24.96
CA GLN A 118 -2.34 4.41 -25.90
C GLN A 118 -2.40 5.32 -27.14
N ASN A 119 -2.31 6.64 -26.95
CA ASN A 119 -2.35 7.60 -28.05
C ASN A 119 -1.12 7.53 -28.98
N THR A 120 -0.01 6.96 -28.50
CA THR A 120 1.22 6.77 -29.28
C THR A 120 1.47 5.30 -29.67
N ASP A 121 0.48 4.43 -29.47
CA ASP A 121 0.56 2.98 -29.69
C ASP A 121 1.82 2.32 -29.06
N CYS A 122 2.21 2.83 -27.88
CA CYS A 122 3.41 2.39 -27.18
C CYS A 122 3.06 1.34 -26.12
N VAL A 123 3.93 0.32 -25.99
CA VAL A 123 3.85 -0.67 -24.91
C VAL A 123 4.56 -0.16 -23.66
N ILE A 124 4.13 -0.65 -22.49
CA ILE A 124 4.75 -0.27 -21.21
C ILE A 124 6.14 -0.91 -21.13
N GLN A 125 7.17 -0.10 -20.91
CA GLN A 125 8.52 -0.62 -20.74
C GLN A 125 8.71 -1.15 -19.32
N LEU A 126 9.61 -2.13 -19.15
CA LEU A 126 9.85 -2.73 -17.84
C LEU A 126 10.46 -1.70 -16.88
N GLU A 127 11.22 -0.76 -17.40
CA GLU A 127 11.91 0.32 -16.69
C GLU A 127 10.91 1.31 -16.06
N ASP A 128 9.70 1.43 -16.64
CA ASP A 128 8.63 2.28 -16.12
C ASP A 128 7.92 1.70 -14.90
N ILE A 129 8.19 0.44 -14.56
CA ILE A 129 7.59 -0.29 -13.44
C ILE A 129 8.62 -0.37 -12.31
N ASP A 130 8.26 0.06 -11.10
CA ASP A 130 9.18 -0.03 -9.96
C ASP A 130 9.71 -1.47 -9.74
N ILE A 131 11.00 -1.58 -9.40
CA ILE A 131 11.68 -2.85 -9.17
C ILE A 131 10.97 -3.71 -8.10
N PHE A 132 10.28 -3.08 -7.16
CA PHE A 132 9.43 -3.73 -6.18
C PHE A 132 8.44 -4.72 -6.82
N TRP A 133 7.82 -4.35 -7.95
CA TRP A 133 6.85 -5.19 -8.64
C TRP A 133 7.46 -6.26 -9.54
N ARG A 134 8.75 -6.11 -9.85
CA ARG A 134 9.56 -7.07 -10.61
C ARG A 134 10.18 -8.14 -9.70
N LYS A 135 10.32 -7.84 -8.41
CA LYS A 135 10.83 -8.79 -7.41
C LYS A 135 9.78 -9.82 -7.05
N ARG A 136 10.09 -11.10 -7.27
CA ARG A 136 9.14 -12.23 -7.11
C ARG A 136 9.66 -13.32 -6.20
N ASP A 137 10.75 -13.08 -5.49
CA ASP A 137 11.29 -13.97 -4.48
C ASP A 137 11.56 -13.21 -3.17
N LEU A 138 11.76 -13.99 -2.11
CA LEU A 138 12.10 -13.48 -0.78
C LEU A 138 13.60 -13.35 -0.57
N ASN A 139 14.40 -13.61 -1.61
CA ASN A 139 15.83 -13.45 -1.47
C ASN A 139 16.07 -11.97 -1.21
N THR A 140 16.92 -11.66 -0.24
CA THR A 140 17.59 -10.38 -0.26
C THR A 140 18.27 -10.33 -1.62
N SER A 141 17.78 -9.43 -2.46
CA SER A 141 18.53 -9.03 -3.63
C SER A 141 19.87 -8.62 -3.03
N ASN A 142 20.95 -9.28 -3.42
CA ASN A 142 22.20 -8.57 -3.51
C ASN A 142 21.82 -7.40 -4.41
N ILE A 143 21.50 -6.27 -3.79
CA ILE A 143 21.45 -5.03 -4.52
C ILE A 143 22.89 -4.99 -4.97
N ASP A 144 23.14 -5.43 -6.21
CA ASP A 144 24.33 -4.99 -6.89
C ASP A 144 24.29 -3.49 -6.63
N GLU A 145 25.24 -3.03 -5.82
CA GLU A 145 25.47 -1.62 -5.60
C GLU A 145 25.82 -1.09 -7.00
N GLU A 146 24.82 -0.92 -7.85
CA GLU A 146 24.91 -0.06 -9.01
C GLU A 146 25.27 1.27 -8.38
N ASP A 147 26.56 1.58 -8.47
CA ASP A 147 27.15 2.79 -7.96
C ASP A 147 26.37 3.95 -8.58
N VAL A 148 25.45 4.49 -7.80
CA VAL A 148 24.64 5.61 -8.25
C VAL A 148 25.62 6.77 -8.26
N ASP A 149 25.95 7.26 -9.45
CA ASP A 149 26.71 8.51 -9.62
C ASP A 149 25.93 9.66 -8.98
N VAL A 150 26.20 9.87 -7.69
CA VAL A 150 25.48 10.81 -6.82
C VAL A 150 25.62 12.22 -7.36
N ASP A 151 26.80 12.57 -7.87
CA ASP A 151 27.10 13.89 -8.42
C ASP A 151 26.25 14.16 -9.66
N LYS A 152 26.18 13.21 -10.60
CA LYS A 152 25.33 13.34 -11.78
C LYS A 152 23.85 13.44 -11.44
N GLN A 153 23.36 12.64 -10.49
CA GLN A 153 21.97 12.72 -10.04
C GLN A 153 21.67 14.05 -9.35
N LEU A 154 22.58 14.54 -8.51
CA LEU A 154 22.41 15.80 -7.80
C LEU A 154 22.42 17.00 -8.75
N GLU A 155 23.27 16.99 -9.78
CA GLU A 155 23.30 18.05 -10.79
C GLU A 155 22.00 18.04 -11.62
N TYR A 156 21.47 16.88 -11.98
CA TYR A 156 20.16 16.78 -12.64
C TYR A 156 19.03 17.36 -11.76
N VAL A 157 19.01 17.00 -10.47
CA VAL A 157 18.04 17.52 -9.51
C VAL A 157 18.16 19.04 -9.38
N LYS A 158 19.37 19.59 -9.30
CA LYS A 158 19.65 21.02 -9.24
C LYS A 158 19.20 21.75 -10.51
N GLN A 159 19.49 21.20 -11.68
CA GLN A 159 19.03 21.76 -12.97
C GLN A 159 17.50 21.79 -13.00
N LYS A 160 16.85 20.67 -12.64
CA LYS A 160 15.39 20.58 -12.65
C LYS A 160 14.75 21.52 -11.64
N LEU A 161 15.28 21.60 -10.42
CA LEU A 161 14.80 22.53 -9.40
C LEU A 161 14.96 23.99 -9.81
N SER A 162 16.05 24.35 -10.48
CA SER A 162 16.30 25.73 -10.92
C SER A 162 15.23 26.23 -11.91
N THR A 163 14.63 25.33 -12.68
CA THR A 163 13.50 25.66 -13.57
C THR A 163 12.16 25.86 -12.86
N GLN A 164 12.06 25.53 -11.56
CA GLN A 164 10.81 25.56 -10.81
C GLN A 164 10.57 26.89 -10.07
N PRO A 165 9.30 27.27 -9.83
CA PRO A 165 8.97 28.45 -9.04
C PRO A 165 9.59 28.43 -7.64
N PRO A 166 9.89 29.60 -7.04
CA PRO A 166 10.56 29.69 -5.73
C PRO A 166 9.88 28.88 -4.61
N GLN A 167 8.55 28.86 -4.60
CA GLN A 167 7.74 28.09 -3.64
C GLN A 167 7.92 26.57 -3.77
N VAL A 168 8.00 26.06 -5.01
CA VAL A 168 8.22 24.64 -5.28
C VAL A 168 9.64 24.24 -4.87
N ARG A 169 10.64 25.08 -5.22
CA ARG A 169 12.02 24.89 -4.79
C ARG A 169 12.16 24.77 -3.28
N LYS A 170 11.57 25.72 -2.53
CA LYS A 170 11.56 25.69 -1.05
C LYS A 170 10.90 24.43 -0.49
N SER A 171 9.74 24.03 -1.03
CA SER A 171 9.03 22.84 -0.56
C SER A 171 9.82 21.55 -0.80
N VAL A 172 10.41 21.39 -1.99
CA VAL A 172 11.19 20.19 -2.34
C VAL A 172 12.47 20.12 -1.52
N LEU A 173 13.22 21.24 -1.39
CA LEU A 173 14.41 21.29 -0.55
C LEU A 173 14.12 20.93 0.90
N SER A 174 13.02 21.43 1.47
CA SER A 174 12.59 21.05 2.82
C SER A 174 12.36 19.55 2.96
N LYS A 175 11.74 18.89 1.97
CA LYS A 175 11.55 17.43 1.97
C LYS A 175 12.87 16.67 1.86
N ILE A 176 13.79 17.13 1.00
CA ILE A 176 15.14 16.53 0.87
C ILE A 176 15.87 16.64 2.21
N MET A 177 15.89 17.81 2.83
CA MET A 177 16.53 18.04 4.13
C MET A 177 15.92 17.18 5.24
N ALA A 178 14.61 16.95 5.23
CA ALA A 178 13.96 16.05 6.20
C ALA A 178 14.35 14.58 6.02
N VAL A 179 14.73 14.15 4.81
CA VAL A 179 15.24 12.79 4.54
C VAL A 179 16.71 12.68 4.92
N VAL A 180 17.52 13.68 4.56
CA VAL A 180 18.96 13.72 4.88
C VAL A 180 19.19 13.91 6.38
N ASN A 181 18.31 14.65 7.06
CA ASN A 181 18.41 14.93 8.48
C ASN A 181 17.11 14.56 9.21
N PRO A 182 16.87 13.26 9.47
CA PRO A 182 15.62 12.76 10.02
C PRO A 182 15.33 13.24 11.46
N TYR A 183 16.35 13.70 12.19
CA TYR A 183 16.19 14.26 13.54
C TYR A 183 15.56 15.67 13.54
N MET A 184 15.57 16.36 12.40
CA MET A 184 14.94 17.68 12.22
C MET A 184 13.48 17.57 11.73
N SER A 185 12.94 16.35 11.65
CA SER A 185 11.55 16.14 11.29
C SER A 185 10.63 16.42 12.48
N ASP A 186 9.79 17.44 12.38
CA ASP A 186 8.74 17.80 13.37
C ASP A 186 7.63 16.74 13.55
N LYS A 187 7.76 15.58 12.89
CA LYS A 187 6.82 14.47 13.01
C LYS A 187 6.92 13.88 14.42
N LYS A 188 6.03 14.35 15.29
CA LYS A 188 5.78 13.71 16.58
C LYS A 188 5.37 12.25 16.34
N PRO A 189 5.82 11.31 17.19
CA PRO A 189 5.29 9.95 17.17
C PRO A 189 3.76 10.00 17.23
N PRO A 190 3.06 9.08 16.54
CA PRO A 190 1.61 9.04 16.61
C PRO A 190 1.19 8.96 18.07
N VAL A 191 0.34 9.89 18.50
CA VAL A 191 -0.22 9.90 19.85
C VAL A 191 -0.93 8.57 20.04
N VAL A 192 -0.37 7.72 20.91
CA VAL A 192 -0.99 6.48 21.30
C VAL A 192 -2.26 6.85 22.04
N GLN A 193 -3.41 6.67 21.41
CA GLN A 193 -4.69 6.76 22.11
C GLN A 193 -4.77 5.58 23.08
N GLU A 194 -4.39 5.81 24.33
CA GLU A 194 -4.45 4.81 25.41
C GLU A 194 -5.87 4.27 25.61
N ASN A 195 -6.87 5.09 25.25
CA ASN A 195 -8.29 4.76 25.31
C ASN A 195 -8.93 4.73 23.92
N THR A 196 -8.46 3.85 23.03
CA THR A 196 -9.29 3.46 21.89
C THR A 196 -10.47 2.66 22.41
N ARG A 197 -11.59 3.34 22.68
CA ARG A 197 -12.87 2.71 23.00
C ARG A 197 -13.24 1.86 21.79
N GLY A 198 -12.91 0.57 21.86
CA GLY A 198 -13.05 -0.36 20.75
C GLY A 198 -14.49 -0.38 20.22
N ARG A 199 -14.66 -0.89 18.99
CA ARG A 199 -15.97 -1.09 18.40
C ARG A 199 -16.88 -1.82 19.40
N PRO A 200 -18.08 -1.28 19.72
CA PRO A 200 -18.99 -1.92 20.66
C PRO A 200 -19.25 -3.35 20.22
N THR A 201 -19.09 -4.31 21.13
CA THR A 201 -19.38 -5.70 20.85
C THR A 201 -20.87 -5.84 20.50
N SER A 202 -21.21 -6.84 19.68
CA SER A 202 -22.60 -7.09 19.24
C SER A 202 -23.59 -7.15 20.41
N LYS A 203 -23.16 -7.69 21.57
CA LYS A 203 -23.95 -7.69 22.81
C LYS A 203 -24.28 -6.29 23.34
N VAL A 204 -23.31 -5.36 23.33
CA VAL A 204 -23.52 -3.98 23.79
C VAL A 204 -24.43 -3.21 22.82
N GLN A 205 -24.38 -3.52 21.53
CA GLN A 205 -25.30 -2.93 20.54
C GLN A 205 -26.72 -3.44 20.73
N GLN A 206 -26.88 -4.73 21.05
CA GLN A 206 -28.19 -5.34 21.28
C GLN A 206 -28.84 -4.81 22.55
N GLN A 207 -28.08 -4.69 23.65
CA GLN A 207 -28.57 -4.05 24.88
C GLN A 207 -28.98 -2.59 24.65
N ARG A 208 -28.24 -1.82 23.85
CA ARG A 208 -28.65 -0.44 23.51
C ARG A 208 -29.92 -0.36 22.68
N LYS A 209 -30.14 -1.32 21.77
CA LYS A 209 -31.39 -1.42 21.00
C LYS A 209 -32.57 -1.82 21.89
N GLU A 210 -32.37 -2.74 22.82
CA GLU A 210 -33.39 -3.17 23.79
C GLU A 210 -33.74 -2.04 24.78
N GLN A 211 -32.74 -1.29 25.23
CA GLN A 211 -32.95 -0.12 26.09
C GLN A 211 -33.72 0.98 25.35
N ALA A 212 -33.33 1.30 24.12
CA ALA A 212 -34.04 2.28 23.30
C ALA A 212 -35.50 1.86 23.03
N ALA A 213 -35.76 0.56 22.84
CA ALA A 213 -37.12 0.04 22.66
C ALA A 213 -37.98 0.14 23.94
N ARG A 214 -37.37 -0.02 25.13
CA ARG A 214 -38.04 0.19 26.42
C ARG A 214 -38.35 1.67 26.67
N ASP A 215 -37.43 2.56 26.33
CA ASP A 215 -37.64 4.00 26.50
C ASP A 215 -38.69 4.55 25.52
N SER A 216 -38.88 3.89 24.36
CA SER A 216 -39.90 4.22 23.37
C SER A 216 -41.32 3.74 23.73
N SER A 217 -41.46 2.84 24.72
CA SER A 217 -42.75 2.23 25.10
C SER A 217 -43.41 2.90 26.32
N VAL A 218 -42.75 3.87 26.94
CA VAL A 218 -43.36 4.74 27.97
C VAL A 218 -43.92 5.99 27.28
N GLY A 219 -45.21 5.94 26.90
CA GLY A 219 -45.93 7.10 26.38
C GLY A 219 -46.07 8.21 27.42
N PRO A 220 -46.22 9.49 27.01
CA PRO A 220 -46.26 10.62 27.94
C PRO A 220 -47.49 10.53 28.85
N PRO A 221 -47.39 11.04 30.11
CA PRO A 221 -48.48 10.96 31.06
C PRO A 221 -49.68 11.78 30.58
N ARG A 222 -50.87 11.18 30.62
CA ARG A 222 -52.14 11.84 30.28
C ARG A 222 -52.41 12.97 31.26
N GLN A 223 -52.63 14.18 30.75
CA GLN A 223 -53.28 15.28 31.47
C GLN A 223 -54.78 15.03 31.58
#